data_AF-A0A1B6IAQ6-F1
#
_entry.id   AF-A0A1B6IAQ6-F1
#
_cell.length_a   1.000
_cell.length_b   1.000
_cell.length_c   1.000
_cell.angle_alpha   90.00
_cell.angle_beta   90.00
_cell.angle_gamma   90.00
#
_symmetry.space_group_name_H-M   'P 1'
#
loop_
_entity.id
_entity.type
_entity.pdbx_description
1 polymer ?
#
loop_
_entity_poly.entity_id
_entity_poly.type
_entity_poly.pdbx_seq_one_letter_code
_entity_poly.pdbx_strand_id
1 'polypeptide(L)'
;HTKVGQVRFERLIILLTQNNLINTRTAEIAQEEFKKLSLNKDVIQEMKSFKRVEDVEERSGCQKKEPRRLDHFWIRLVRKYCSNYQSIETIIKLVLILSHGNAEVERGFSINKECLIENMKEDSLVSARTIFNAVSVYGGVE
;
A
#
# COMPACT_ATOMS: atom_id res chain seq x y z
N HIS A 1 0.68 -20.52 8.63
CA HIS A 1 0.47 -19.13 8.17
C HIS A 1 -0.96 -18.60 8.36
N THR A 2 -2.00 -19.45 8.42
CA THR A 2 -3.42 -19.03 8.45
C THR A 2 -3.85 -18.24 9.70
N LYS A 3 -3.29 -18.56 10.88
CA LYS A 3 -3.64 -17.88 12.14
C LYS A 3 -3.27 -16.38 12.16
N VAL A 4 -2.10 -16.00 11.64
CA VAL A 4 -1.66 -14.58 11.66
C VAL A 4 -2.53 -13.73 10.73
N GLY A 5 -2.92 -14.27 9.57
CA GLY A 5 -3.82 -13.58 8.64
C GLY A 5 -5.20 -13.33 9.23
N GLN A 6 -5.75 -14.32 9.94
CA GLN A 6 -7.03 -14.19 10.65
C GLN A 6 -6.97 -13.15 11.76
N VAL A 7 -5.94 -13.17 12.62
CA VAL A 7 -5.79 -12.18 13.70
C VAL A 7 -5.65 -10.75 13.15
N ARG A 8 -4.94 -10.57 12.03
CA ARG A 8 -4.82 -9.26 11.36
C ARG A 8 -6.16 -8.80 10.79
N PHE A 9 -6.91 -9.72 10.17
CA PHE A 9 -8.25 -9.41 9.66
C PHE A 9 -9.23 -9.04 10.77
N GLU A 10 -9.19 -9.74 11.91
CA GLU A 10 -10.03 -9.43 13.07
C GLU A 10 -9.73 -8.04 13.64
N ARG A 11 -8.45 -7.68 13.79
CA ARG A 11 -8.08 -6.32 14.20
C ARG A 11 -8.54 -5.26 13.21
N LEU A 12 -8.43 -5.54 11.91
CA LEU A 12 -8.90 -4.65 10.86
C LEU A 12 -10.41 -4.42 10.96
N ILE A 13 -11.20 -5.49 11.13
CA ILE A 13 -12.65 -5.40 11.29
C ILE A 13 -13.03 -4.58 12.52
N ILE A 14 -12.38 -4.81 13.66
CA ILE A 14 -12.58 -4.03 14.88
C ILE A 14 -12.33 -2.54 14.62
N LEU A 15 -11.22 -2.20 13.97
CA LEU A 15 -10.89 -0.81 13.63
C LEU A 15 -11.93 -0.18 12.70
N LEU A 16 -12.40 -0.91 11.68
CA LEU A 16 -13.39 -0.41 10.74
C LEU A 16 -14.75 -0.18 11.42
N THR A 17 -15.15 -1.05 12.34
CA THR A 17 -16.38 -0.87 13.13
C THR A 17 -16.24 0.29 14.13
N GLN A 18 -15.10 0.42 14.82
CA GLN A 18 -14.85 1.53 15.76
C GLN A 18 -14.89 2.90 15.09
N ASN A 19 -14.47 2.99 13.83
CA ASN A 19 -14.51 4.21 13.04
C ASN A 19 -15.86 4.43 12.32
N ASN A 20 -16.90 3.64 12.64
CA ASN A 20 -18.22 3.69 12.00
C ASN A 20 -18.18 3.54 10.47
N LEU A 21 -17.14 2.91 9.92
CA LEU A 21 -17.03 2.67 8.48
C LEU A 21 -17.88 1.47 8.04
N ILE A 22 -18.21 0.57 8.97
CA ILE A 22 -18.94 -0.68 8.71
C ILE A 22 -19.82 -1.04 9.91
N ASN A 23 -21.03 -1.52 9.64
CA ASN A 23 -21.96 -2.02 10.66
C ASN A 23 -21.48 -3.33 11.29
N THR A 24 -21.79 -3.54 12.57
CA THR A 24 -21.44 -4.75 13.33
C THR A 24 -21.93 -6.04 12.65
N ARG A 25 -23.15 -6.02 12.09
CA ARG A 25 -23.71 -7.17 11.35
C ARG A 25 -22.89 -7.52 10.10
N THR A 26 -22.44 -6.52 9.36
CA THR A 26 -21.62 -6.72 8.15
C THR A 26 -20.22 -7.21 8.52
N ALA A 27 -19.67 -6.72 9.63
CA ALA A 27 -18.40 -7.18 10.20
C ALA A 27 -18.42 -8.67 10.58
N GLU A 28 -19.46 -9.12 11.27
CA GLU A 28 -19.63 -10.53 11.65
C GLU A 28 -19.74 -11.45 10.42
N ILE A 29 -20.61 -11.09 9.47
CA ILE A 29 -20.79 -11.84 8.21
C ILE A 29 -19.46 -11.93 7.45
N ALA A 30 -18.74 -10.81 7.33
CA ALA A 30 -17.45 -10.80 6.65
C ALA A 30 -16.38 -11.64 7.37
N GLN A 31 -16.42 -11.72 8.70
CA GLN A 31 -15.51 -12.57 9.47
C GLN A 31 -15.79 -14.05 9.21
N GLU A 32 -17.05 -14.46 9.10
CA GLU A 32 -17.41 -15.82 8.71
C GLU A 32 -17.03 -16.14 7.26
N GLU A 33 -17.28 -15.21 6.33
CA GLU A 33 -16.89 -15.33 4.93
C GLU A 33 -15.36 -15.46 4.80
N PHE A 34 -14.59 -14.68 5.55
CA PHE A 34 -13.13 -14.74 5.55
C PHE A 34 -12.62 -16.06 6.12
N LYS A 35 -13.26 -16.59 7.18
CA LYS A 35 -12.92 -17.92 7.72
C LYS A 35 -13.13 -19.00 6.66
N LYS A 36 -14.26 -18.99 5.95
CA LYS A 36 -14.56 -19.92 4.84
C LYS A 36 -13.54 -19.78 3.70
N LEU A 37 -13.20 -18.55 3.31
CA LEU A 37 -12.18 -18.27 2.30
C LEU A 37 -10.80 -18.81 2.71
N SER A 38 -10.42 -18.63 3.97
CA SER A 38 -9.12 -19.05 4.51
C SER A 38 -8.96 -20.57 4.63
N LEU A 39 -10.06 -21.32 4.54
CA LEU A 39 -10.08 -22.79 4.54
C LEU A 39 -9.99 -23.36 3.11
N ASN A 40 -10.30 -22.55 2.09
CA ASN A 40 -10.28 -23.00 0.70
C ASN A 40 -8.83 -23.13 0.18
N LYS A 41 -8.42 -24.36 -0.13
CA LYS A 41 -7.06 -24.68 -0.58
C LYS A 41 -6.72 -24.04 -1.93
N ASP A 42 -7.69 -23.90 -2.83
CA ASP A 42 -7.48 -23.30 -4.15
C ASP A 42 -7.18 -21.80 -4.03
N VAL A 43 -7.88 -21.11 -3.11
CA VAL A 43 -7.63 -19.71 -2.80
C VAL A 43 -6.24 -19.51 -2.22
N ILE A 44 -5.83 -20.37 -1.29
CA ILE A 44 -4.48 -20.31 -0.70
C ILE A 44 -3.41 -20.53 -1.79
N GLN A 45 -3.65 -21.44 -2.72
CA GLN A 45 -2.71 -21.72 -3.80
C GLN A 45 -2.61 -20.55 -4.78
N GLU A 46 -3.75 -19.92 -5.15
CA GLU A 46 -3.75 -18.71 -5.96
C GLU A 46 -3.04 -17.54 -5.24
N MET A 47 -3.27 -17.35 -3.94
CA MET A 47 -2.56 -16.35 -3.13
C MET A 47 -1.05 -16.58 -3.10
N LYS A 48 -0.59 -17.84 -2.98
CA LYS A 48 0.84 -18.17 -3.02
C LYS A 48 1.45 -17.95 -4.41
N SER A 49 0.66 -18.13 -5.46
CA SER A 49 1.12 -17.91 -6.84
C SER A 49 1.15 -16.43 -7.25
N PHE A 50 0.59 -15.55 -6.42
CA PHE A 50 0.63 -14.12 -6.69
C PHE A 50 2.06 -13.59 -6.51
N LYS A 51 2.65 -13.10 -7.61
CA LYS A 51 3.88 -12.32 -7.61
C LYS A 51 3.55 -10.93 -8.13
N ARG A 52 3.99 -9.87 -7.42
CA ARG A 52 4.00 -8.51 -7.96
C ARG A 52 5.00 -8.47 -9.10
N VAL A 53 4.59 -7.92 -10.23
CA VAL A 53 5.47 -7.72 -11.39
C VAL A 53 6.30 -6.46 -11.09
N GLU A 54 7.36 -6.62 -10.30
CA GLU A 54 8.44 -5.63 -10.22
C GLU A 54 9.78 -6.21 -10.72
N ASP A 55 9.88 -7.51 -10.98
CA ASP A 55 11.15 -8.18 -11.30
C ASP A 55 11.15 -8.97 -12.63
N VAL A 56 10.66 -8.38 -13.72
CA VAL A 56 10.94 -8.95 -15.05
C VAL A 56 11.37 -7.83 -15.97
N GLU A 57 12.67 -7.56 -15.95
CA GLU A 57 13.36 -6.90 -17.04
C GLU A 57 12.96 -7.51 -18.38
N GLU A 58 12.77 -6.63 -19.34
CA GLU A 58 12.47 -6.92 -20.72
C GLU A 58 13.32 -8.05 -21.28
N ARG A 59 12.70 -9.18 -21.59
CA ARG A 59 13.15 -10.01 -22.71
C ARG A 59 12.00 -10.77 -23.35
N SER A 60 11.73 -10.32 -24.57
CA SER A 60 11.25 -11.12 -25.69
C SER A 60 9.76 -11.47 -25.72
N GLY A 61 9.06 -10.83 -26.66
CA GLY A 61 8.02 -11.47 -27.46
C GLY A 61 6.63 -11.54 -26.85
N CYS A 62 5.76 -10.64 -27.31
CA CYS A 62 4.35 -10.93 -27.57
C CYS A 62 3.50 -11.48 -26.41
N GLN A 63 3.21 -10.63 -25.42
CA GLN A 63 1.89 -10.41 -24.81
C GLN A 63 2.11 -9.42 -23.67
N LYS A 64 1.48 -8.24 -23.74
CA LYS A 64 1.48 -7.28 -22.63
C LYS A 64 0.83 -7.97 -21.42
N LYS A 65 1.63 -8.60 -20.56
CA LYS A 65 1.19 -9.01 -19.23
C LYS A 65 0.98 -7.72 -18.46
N GLU A 66 -0.27 -7.23 -18.45
CA GLU A 66 -0.70 -6.16 -17.57
C GLU A 66 -0.08 -6.41 -16.18
N PRO A 67 0.57 -5.40 -15.56
CA PRO A 67 1.04 -5.55 -14.20
C PRO A 67 -0.14 -6.04 -13.37
N ARG A 68 0.04 -7.15 -12.63
CA ARG A 68 -1.05 -7.74 -11.83
C ARG A 68 -1.34 -6.82 -10.65
N ARG A 69 -2.06 -5.74 -10.91
CA ARG A 69 -2.48 -4.77 -9.90
C ARG A 69 -3.26 -5.51 -8.82
N LEU A 70 -2.97 -5.14 -7.56
CA LEU A 70 -3.45 -5.85 -6.39
C LEU A 70 -4.98 -5.85 -6.30
N ASP A 71 -5.60 -4.73 -6.68
CA ASP A 71 -7.05 -4.53 -6.81
C ASP A 71 -7.69 -5.55 -7.76
N HIS A 72 -7.16 -5.68 -8.99
CA HIS A 72 -7.66 -6.62 -9.99
C HIS A 72 -7.51 -8.07 -9.53
N PHE A 73 -6.42 -8.38 -8.83
CA PHE A 73 -6.20 -9.70 -8.26
C PHE A 73 -7.27 -10.03 -7.21
N TRP A 74 -7.48 -9.15 -6.22
CA TRP A 74 -8.45 -9.40 -5.15
C TRP A 74 -9.89 -9.45 -5.65
N ILE A 75 -10.29 -8.53 -6.52
CA ILE A 75 -11.64 -8.52 -7.09
C ILE A 75 -11.89 -9.79 -7.92
N ARG A 76 -10.91 -10.22 -8.73
CA ARG A 76 -11.02 -11.47 -9.50
C ARG A 76 -11.12 -12.69 -8.58
N LEU A 77 -10.28 -12.75 -7.53
CA LEU A 77 -10.25 -13.85 -6.59
C LEU A 77 -11.60 -13.99 -5.85
N VAL A 78 -12.11 -12.89 -5.30
CA VAL A 78 -13.40 -12.87 -4.59
C VAL A 78 -14.54 -13.20 -5.55
N ARG A 79 -14.59 -12.63 -6.75
CA ARG A 79 -15.65 -12.97 -7.72
C ARG A 79 -15.62 -14.43 -8.16
N LYS A 80 -14.43 -15.02 -8.29
CA LYS A 80 -14.26 -16.41 -8.73
C LYS A 80 -14.68 -17.42 -7.66
N TYR A 81 -14.33 -17.20 -6.40
CA TYR A 81 -14.55 -18.18 -5.33
C TYR A 81 -15.73 -17.82 -4.41
N CYS A 82 -16.25 -16.61 -4.52
CA CYS A 82 -17.10 -15.99 -3.52
C CYS A 82 -18.13 -15.04 -4.15
N SER A 83 -18.82 -15.48 -5.20
CA SER A 83 -19.84 -14.69 -5.92
C SER A 83 -20.96 -14.12 -5.02
N ASN A 84 -21.16 -14.69 -3.83
CA ASN A 84 -22.17 -14.26 -2.86
C ASN A 84 -21.61 -13.49 -1.65
N TYR A 85 -20.29 -13.27 -1.55
CA TYR A 85 -19.68 -12.63 -0.37
C TYR A 85 -19.60 -11.11 -0.53
N GLN A 86 -20.75 -10.47 -0.48
CA GLN A 86 -20.86 -9.01 -0.65
C GLN A 86 -20.19 -8.24 0.50
N SER A 87 -20.19 -8.80 1.72
CA SER A 87 -19.62 -8.14 2.90
C SER A 87 -18.09 -8.07 2.79
N ILE A 88 -17.44 -9.20 2.46
CA ILE A 88 -15.99 -9.25 2.28
C ILE A 88 -15.53 -8.41 1.08
N GLU A 89 -16.29 -8.40 -0.02
CA GLU A 89 -15.99 -7.59 -1.20
C GLU A 89 -16.00 -6.09 -0.84
N THR A 90 -16.98 -5.67 -0.04
CA THR A 90 -17.10 -4.29 0.44
C THR A 90 -15.91 -3.89 1.31
N ILE A 91 -15.49 -4.76 2.24
CA ILE A 91 -14.31 -4.51 3.08
C ILE A 91 -13.04 -4.42 2.24
N ILE A 92 -12.85 -5.32 1.28
CA ILE A 92 -11.67 -5.30 0.40
C ILE A 92 -11.63 -4.00 -0.41
N LYS A 93 -12.77 -3.55 -0.96
CA LYS A 93 -12.86 -2.26 -1.63
C LYS A 93 -12.50 -1.09 -0.71
N LEU A 94 -13.06 -1.07 0.50
CA LEU A 94 -12.76 -0.03 1.50
C LEU A 94 -11.26 0.03 1.81
N VAL A 95 -10.63 -1.12 2.06
CA VAL A 95 -9.19 -1.19 2.37
C VAL A 95 -8.35 -0.72 1.18
N LEU A 96 -8.69 -1.13 -0.03
CA LEU A 96 -7.96 -0.72 -1.25
C LEU A 96 -8.10 0.79 -1.49
N ILE A 97 -9.29 1.36 -1.29
CA ILE A 97 -9.53 2.81 -1.41
C ILE A 97 -8.73 3.58 -0.36
N LEU A 98 -8.76 3.17 0.90
CA LEU A 98 -7.97 3.79 1.98
C LEU A 98 -6.46 3.72 1.69
N SER A 99 -6.00 2.58 1.16
CA SER A 99 -4.59 2.39 0.78
C SER A 99 -4.18 3.30 -0.38
N HIS A 100 -5.03 3.46 -1.39
CA HIS A 100 -4.78 4.37 -2.50
C HIS A 100 -4.76 5.84 -2.06
N GLY A 101 -5.71 6.26 -1.21
CA GLY A 101 -5.74 7.62 -0.67
C GLY A 101 -4.48 7.96 0.12
N ASN A 102 -4.01 7.02 0.95
CA ASN A 102 -2.77 7.20 1.70
C ASN A 102 -1.53 7.20 0.81
N ALA A 103 -1.47 6.32 -0.21
CA ALA A 103 -0.35 6.27 -1.14
C ALA A 103 -0.20 7.55 -1.97
N GLU A 104 -1.30 8.15 -2.41
CA GLU A 104 -1.27 9.44 -3.13
C GLU A 104 -0.83 10.60 -2.21
N VAL A 105 -1.26 10.60 -0.95
CA VAL A 105 -0.80 11.59 0.05
C VAL A 105 0.68 11.44 0.35
N GLU A 106 1.16 10.20 0.57
CA GLU A 106 2.58 9.91 0.78
C GLU A 106 3.43 10.30 -0.44
N ARG A 107 2.91 10.04 -1.66
CA ARG A 107 3.54 10.50 -2.90
C ARG A 107 3.59 12.03 -2.97
N GLY A 108 2.53 12.72 -2.58
CA GLY A 108 2.49 14.18 -2.47
C GLY A 108 3.51 14.72 -1.46
N PHE A 109 3.68 14.06 -0.30
CA PHE A 109 4.74 14.39 0.65
C PHE A 109 6.15 14.11 0.09
N SER A 110 6.32 13.03 -0.67
CA SER A 110 7.60 12.70 -1.30
C SER A 110 7.98 13.72 -2.39
N ILE A 111 7.03 14.11 -3.24
CA ILE A 111 7.21 15.16 -4.25
C ILE A 111 7.47 16.51 -3.57
N ASN A 112 6.73 16.83 -2.51
CA ASN A 112 6.95 18.07 -1.75
C ASN A 112 8.31 18.07 -1.05
N LYS A 113 8.82 16.91 -0.62
CA LYS A 113 10.17 16.78 -0.05
C LYS A 113 11.25 17.03 -1.10
N GLU A 114 11.08 16.57 -2.33
CA GLU A 114 11.99 16.88 -3.45
C GLU A 114 11.94 18.37 -3.81
N CYS A 115 10.75 18.98 -3.82
CA CYS A 115 10.58 20.41 -4.11
C CYS A 115 11.08 21.34 -2.97
N LEU A 116 10.99 20.92 -1.70
CA LEU A 116 11.54 21.66 -0.55
C LEU A 116 13.07 21.78 -0.60
N ILE A 117 13.77 20.85 -1.26
CA ILE A 117 15.22 20.91 -1.46
C ILE A 117 15.57 21.97 -2.51
N GLU A 118 14.75 22.10 -3.55
CA GLU A 118 14.94 23.07 -4.65
C GLU A 118 14.47 24.49 -4.27
N ASN A 119 13.54 24.63 -3.32
CA ASN A 119 13.03 25.91 -2.84
C ASN A 119 13.89 26.55 -1.73
N MET A 120 15.01 25.94 -1.36
CA MET A 120 16.11 26.68 -0.72
C MET A 120 16.73 27.57 -1.78
N LYS A 121 16.23 28.82 -1.87
CA LYS A 121 16.74 29.87 -2.76
C LYS A 121 18.26 29.84 -2.81
N GLU A 122 18.79 30.04 -4.01
CA GLU A 122 20.23 30.17 -4.33
C GLU A 122 20.98 31.05 -3.31
N ASP A 123 20.31 32.06 -2.74
CA ASP A 123 20.78 32.92 -1.64
C ASP A 123 21.21 32.16 -0.36
N SER A 124 20.53 31.08 0.01
CA SER A 124 20.88 30.24 1.17
C SER A 124 22.11 29.37 0.90
N LEU A 125 22.28 28.90 -0.34
CA LEU A 125 23.47 28.15 -0.75
C LEU A 125 24.69 29.07 -0.87
N VAL A 126 24.50 30.28 -1.40
CA VAL A 126 25.54 31.31 -1.46
C VAL A 126 25.96 31.71 -0.05
N SER A 127 25.01 31.99 0.85
CA SER A 127 25.34 32.38 2.23
C SER A 127 26.03 31.27 3.02
N ALA A 128 25.61 30.00 2.89
CA ALA A 128 26.31 28.87 3.50
C ALA A 128 27.75 28.74 2.96
N ARG A 129 27.94 28.92 1.65
CA ARG A 129 29.27 28.90 1.03
C ARG A 129 30.13 30.08 1.46
N THR A 130 29.56 31.27 1.61
CA THR A 130 30.27 32.45 2.11
C THR A 130 30.72 32.25 3.56
N ILE A 131 29.85 31.71 4.42
CA ILE A 131 30.19 31.39 5.80
C ILE A 131 31.29 30.33 5.86
N PHE A 132 31.17 29.24 5.09
CA PHE A 132 32.19 28.19 5.04
C PHE A 132 33.56 28.71 4.55
N ASN A 133 33.55 29.54 3.50
CA ASN A 133 34.78 30.16 2.99
C ASN A 133 35.39 31.13 4.01
N ALA A 134 34.57 31.94 4.69
CA ALA A 134 35.06 32.85 5.72
C ALA A 134 35.67 32.08 6.90
N VAL A 135 35.01 31.02 7.36
CA VAL A 135 35.55 30.15 8.43
C VAL A 135 36.82 29.43 7.97
N SER A 136 36.92 28.99 6.71
CA SER A 136 38.13 28.32 6.21
C SER A 136 39.32 29.27 6.02
N VAL A 137 39.07 30.55 5.72
CA VAL A 137 40.12 31.56 5.51
C VAL A 137 40.57 32.21 6.83
N TYR A 138 39.64 32.44 7.77
CA TYR A 138 39.94 33.13 9.03
C TYR A 138 39.98 32.21 10.26
N GLY A 139 39.44 31.00 10.16
CA GLY A 139 39.35 30.02 11.25
C GLY A 139 40.44 28.94 11.18
N GLY A 140 41.63 29.29 10.68
CA GLY A 140 42.83 28.48 10.88
C GLY A 140 43.10 28.34 12.38
N VAL A 141 42.49 27.34 12.99
CA VAL A 141 42.89 26.84 14.31
C VAL A 141 44.11 25.97 14.04
N GLU A 142 45.27 26.49 14.47
CA GLU A 142 46.63 25.92 14.57
C GLU A 142 46.91 24.57 13.89
#